data_AF-A0A286RIB4-F1
#
_entry.id   AF-A0A286RIB4-F1
#
_cell.length_a   1.000
_cell.length_b   1.000
_cell.length_c   1.000
_cell.angle_alpha   90.00
_cell.angle_beta   90.00
_cell.angle_gamma   90.00
#
_symmetry.space_group_name_H-M   'P 1'
#
loop_
_entity.id
_entity.type
_entity.pdbx_description
1 polymer ?
#
loop_
_entity_poly.entity_id
_entity_poly.type
_entity_poly.pdbx_seq_one_letter_code
_entity_poly.pdbx_strand_id
1 'polypeptide(L)'
;MSSALCRVTIDGRSITVPSGTSVLKAARQLGIDIPTLCFLDGFKPQTSCLVCTVKVIENGRARMVPSCGTPVSDGMVVESETDEVAHVRRTALELLLSDHLGDCLAPCHFACPAHMDIPTMLRQIQREELREAIGTIKRDIALPATLGWVCPRPCEKGCRRNAADDPVAVCGLKRYVAEWDLASGDPYLPPCQPDSGETVAVVGAGPTGLSAAFYLRQLGHRVVLFEAADRAGGRVRFRPDPGGSPVPADILDAEIDVIFRLGVEFRPCTPLVPPGENGITLAELQKSYDAVLLALGEQMPERLEQLGIPHTPRGITVNRETFQTPLDRVFAAGNAIRGRGLVVRSCADGKLAARCIDQLLRLGRVEGVPEKFSVRMGRLEKEEIEQLATLAAPIPRTEPPPGARWDEDLAVHQAARCLHCDCRALPHCRLREYAIRYQADPNRFRGERAKLEIIARPSGIIYEPGKCILCGLCVEVTEAARAPLGLTFIGRGFDVRIGVPFNRTLEEALGDLAEQVVAICPTGALSFREGKPPLHLPVLNTVRDARG
;
A
#
# COMPACT_ATOMS: atom_id res chain seq x y z
N MET A 1 3.39 -2.92 51.78
CA MET A 1 3.30 -1.45 51.74
C MET A 1 2.25 -1.09 50.70
N SER A 2 1.13 -0.47 51.10
CA SER A 2 0.10 -0.04 50.15
C SER A 2 0.69 1.04 49.24
N SER A 3 0.71 0.82 47.93
CA SER A 3 1.16 1.84 46.98
C SER A 3 0.19 3.01 47.05
N ALA A 4 0.68 4.22 47.36
CA ALA A 4 -0.14 5.43 47.29
C ALA A 4 -0.85 5.51 45.93
N LEU A 5 -2.15 5.79 45.92
CA LEU A 5 -2.94 5.90 44.70
C LEU A 5 -3.01 7.36 44.26
N CYS A 6 -2.99 7.59 42.94
CA CYS A 6 -3.15 8.91 42.34
C CYS A 6 -4.39 8.91 41.45
N ARG A 7 -5.23 9.93 41.58
CA ARG A 7 -6.34 10.19 40.66
C ARG A 7 -5.87 11.16 39.57
N VAL A 8 -5.93 10.72 38.32
CA VAL A 8 -5.55 11.49 37.13
C VAL A 8 -6.74 11.59 36.18
N THR A 9 -6.86 12.69 35.44
CA THR A 9 -7.87 12.87 34.38
C THR A 9 -7.17 13.00 33.04
N ILE A 10 -7.52 12.16 32.07
CA ILE A 10 -6.94 12.14 30.72
C ILE A 10 -8.09 12.28 29.72
N ASP A 11 -8.06 13.32 28.88
CA ASP A 11 -9.10 13.64 27.89
C ASP A 11 -10.51 13.60 28.49
N GLY A 12 -10.67 14.23 29.65
CA GLY A 12 -11.93 14.31 30.40
C GLY A 12 -12.33 13.05 31.18
N ARG A 13 -11.54 11.96 31.10
CA ARG A 13 -11.82 10.69 31.79
C ARG A 13 -10.89 10.49 32.98
N SER A 14 -11.44 10.29 34.17
CA SER A 14 -10.65 10.05 35.38
C SER A 14 -10.35 8.57 35.61
N ILE A 15 -9.16 8.28 36.14
CA ILE A 15 -8.76 6.96 36.62
C ILE A 15 -7.92 7.09 37.89
N THR A 16 -8.00 6.10 38.77
CA THR A 16 -7.14 5.98 39.95
C THR A 16 -6.14 4.84 39.72
N VAL A 17 -4.85 5.15 39.77
CA VAL A 17 -3.76 4.20 39.51
C VAL A 17 -2.69 4.28 40.61
N PRO A 18 -1.88 3.23 40.80
CA PRO A 18 -0.72 3.30 41.69
C PRO A 18 0.24 4.43 41.32
N SER A 19 0.75 5.13 42.32
CA SER A 19 1.82 6.13 42.16
C SER A 19 3.02 5.54 41.45
N GLY A 20 3.61 6.31 40.53
CA GLY A 20 4.68 5.85 39.64
C GLY A 20 4.20 5.17 38.35
N THR A 21 2.90 4.91 38.18
CA THR A 21 2.33 4.53 36.87
C THR A 21 2.56 5.68 35.88
N SER A 22 3.04 5.37 34.67
CA SER A 22 3.22 6.41 33.65
C SER A 22 1.89 6.87 33.06
N VAL A 23 1.85 8.12 32.58
CA VAL A 23 0.66 8.69 31.91
C VAL A 23 0.21 7.78 30.77
N LEU A 24 1.14 7.23 29.96
CA LEU A 24 0.82 6.29 28.89
C LEU A 24 0.09 5.04 29.39
N LYS A 25 0.57 4.43 30.48
CA LYS A 25 -0.05 3.22 31.06
C LYS A 25 -1.44 3.52 31.62
N ALA A 26 -1.61 4.68 32.26
CA ALA A 26 -2.92 5.13 32.73
C ALA A 26 -3.90 5.38 31.58
N ALA A 27 -3.46 6.02 30.49
CA ALA A 27 -4.27 6.23 29.28
C ALA A 27 -4.72 4.90 28.67
N ARG A 28 -3.83 3.91 28.57
CA ARG A 28 -4.17 2.58 28.05
C ARG A 28 -5.22 1.84 28.88
N GLN A 29 -5.20 1.98 30.21
CA GLN A 29 -6.25 1.42 31.07
C GLN A 29 -7.62 2.07 30.82
N LEU A 30 -7.64 3.32 30.36
CA LEU A 30 -8.85 3.99 29.88
C LEU A 30 -9.21 3.61 28.43
N GLY A 31 -8.36 2.88 27.71
CA GLY A 31 -8.54 2.64 26.28
C GLY A 31 -8.24 3.86 25.41
N ILE A 32 -7.46 4.82 25.92
CA ILE A 32 -6.98 5.98 25.16
C ILE A 32 -5.67 5.59 24.46
N ASP A 33 -5.65 5.66 23.13
CA ASP A 33 -4.49 5.31 22.32
C ASP A 33 -3.54 6.51 22.13
N ILE A 34 -2.45 6.51 22.89
CA ILE A 34 -1.33 7.43 22.70
C ILE A 34 -0.22 6.72 21.91
N PRO A 35 0.19 7.24 20.73
CA PRO A 35 1.15 6.58 19.85
C PRO A 35 2.56 6.56 20.44
N THR A 36 3.33 5.51 20.10
CA THR A 36 4.71 5.32 20.59
C THR A 36 5.58 4.65 19.53
N LEU A 37 6.84 5.01 19.37
CA LEU A 37 7.77 4.25 18.50
C LEU A 37 8.89 3.57 19.29
N CYS A 38 9.34 4.20 20.39
CA CYS A 38 10.47 3.76 21.23
C CYS A 38 10.02 3.19 22.59
N PHE A 39 8.81 2.64 22.67
CA PHE A 39 8.26 2.08 23.91
C PHE A 39 7.83 0.63 23.69
N LEU A 40 8.20 -0.22 24.65
CA LEU A 40 7.80 -1.62 24.75
C LEU A 40 7.44 -1.93 26.20
N ASP A 41 6.30 -2.57 26.42
CA ASP A 41 5.86 -2.92 27.78
C ASP A 41 6.85 -3.88 28.45
N GLY A 42 7.13 -3.63 29.73
CA GLY A 42 8.14 -4.37 30.50
C GLY A 42 9.54 -3.76 30.46
N PHE A 43 9.79 -2.79 29.56
CA PHE A 43 11.11 -2.15 29.41
C PHE A 43 11.10 -0.70 29.87
N LYS A 44 12.30 -0.13 30.07
CA LYS A 44 12.44 1.28 30.44
C LYS A 44 12.05 2.17 29.26
N PRO A 45 11.28 3.25 29.49
CA PRO A 45 10.89 4.15 28.43
C PRO A 45 12.10 4.96 27.95
N GLN A 46 12.37 4.92 26.64
CA GLN A 46 13.48 5.68 26.03
C GLN A 46 13.19 7.18 25.93
N THR A 47 11.91 7.56 25.79
CA THR A 47 11.44 8.94 25.57
C THR A 47 12.01 9.66 24.32
N SER A 48 12.78 8.97 23.47
CA SER A 48 13.52 9.57 22.35
C SER A 48 12.65 9.95 21.15
N CYS A 49 11.61 9.16 20.83
CA CYS A 49 10.81 9.41 19.62
C CYS A 49 9.87 10.62 19.71
N LEU A 50 9.54 11.07 20.93
CA LEU A 50 8.59 12.17 21.22
C LEU A 50 7.17 12.05 20.62
N VAL A 51 6.85 10.98 19.89
CA VAL A 51 5.51 10.73 19.33
C VAL A 51 4.45 10.55 20.42
N CYS A 52 4.86 10.12 21.62
CA CYS A 52 3.96 9.96 22.77
C CYS A 52 3.71 11.25 23.57
N THR A 53 4.08 12.41 23.03
CA THR A 53 3.92 13.69 23.72
C THR A 53 2.45 13.97 24.03
N VAL A 54 2.21 14.47 25.22
CA VAL A 54 0.91 14.94 25.73
C VAL A 54 1.10 16.26 26.46
N LYS A 55 0.00 17.00 26.61
CA LYS A 55 -0.02 18.22 27.40
C LYS A 55 -0.50 17.89 28.80
N VAL A 56 0.33 18.20 29.81
CA VAL A 56 -0.03 18.06 31.23
C VAL A 56 -0.31 19.43 31.81
N ILE A 57 -1.44 19.55 32.50
CA ILE A 57 -1.88 20.75 33.21
C ILE A 57 -1.86 20.43 34.70
N GLU A 58 -1.00 21.12 35.43
CA GLU A 58 -0.81 20.92 36.87
C GLU A 58 -0.47 22.27 37.52
N ASN A 59 -1.15 22.60 38.63
CA ASN A 59 -0.94 23.86 39.36
C ASN A 59 -1.01 25.13 38.46
N GLY A 60 -1.94 25.14 37.50
CA GLY A 60 -2.14 26.26 36.56
C GLY A 60 -1.07 26.39 35.47
N ARG A 61 -0.14 25.42 35.35
CA ARG A 61 0.90 25.41 34.30
C ARG A 61 0.67 24.28 33.32
N ALA A 62 0.73 24.60 32.03
CA ALA A 62 0.72 23.62 30.95
C ALA A 62 2.16 23.31 30.49
N ARG A 63 2.48 22.03 30.30
CA ARG A 63 3.77 21.58 29.74
C ARG A 63 3.57 20.40 28.80
N MET A 64 4.35 20.35 27.73
CA MET A 64 4.44 19.19 26.85
C MET A 64 5.44 18.19 27.42
N VAL A 65 5.02 16.95 27.61
CA VAL A 65 5.86 15.90 28.20
C VAL A 65 5.65 14.56 27.49
N PRO A 66 6.66 13.68 27.44
CA PRO A 66 6.50 12.32 26.93
C PRO A 66 5.67 11.48 27.90
N SER A 67 4.49 11.04 27.49
CA SER A 67 3.59 10.25 28.34
C SER A 67 4.19 8.91 28.79
N CYS A 68 5.10 8.33 28.00
CA CYS A 68 5.69 7.02 28.28
C CYS A 68 6.64 7.04 29.48
N GLY A 69 7.31 8.17 29.74
CA GLY A 69 8.27 8.35 30.82
C GLY A 69 7.78 9.24 31.97
N THR A 70 6.63 9.91 31.83
CA THR A 70 6.10 10.80 32.86
C THR A 70 5.23 10.02 33.85
N PRO A 71 5.57 9.95 35.15
CA PRO A 71 4.70 9.36 36.16
C PRO A 71 3.48 10.26 36.42
N VAL A 72 2.34 9.63 36.72
CA VAL A 72 1.13 10.34 37.15
C VAL A 72 1.31 10.93 38.56
N SER A 73 0.70 12.09 38.78
CA SER A 73 0.55 12.73 40.09
C SER A 73 -0.93 12.89 40.41
N ASP A 74 -1.26 13.01 41.70
CA ASP A 74 -2.65 13.18 42.13
C ASP A 74 -3.19 14.55 41.67
N GLY A 75 -4.40 14.56 41.10
CA GLY A 75 -5.01 15.75 40.51
C GLY A 75 -4.47 16.13 39.14
N MET A 76 -3.54 15.36 38.55
CA MET A 76 -3.00 15.62 37.22
C MET A 76 -4.11 15.63 36.15
N VAL A 77 -4.08 16.63 35.26
CA VAL A 77 -4.93 16.69 34.07
C VAL A 77 -4.06 16.56 32.83
N VAL A 78 -4.46 15.69 31.90
CA VAL A 78 -3.73 15.39 30.67
C VAL A 78 -4.65 15.58 29.47
N GLU A 79 -4.16 16.30 28.47
CA GLU A 79 -4.78 16.43 27.16
C GLU A 79 -3.87 15.73 26.14
N SER A 80 -4.41 14.75 25.43
CA SER A 80 -3.65 13.94 24.46
C SER A 80 -4.14 14.12 23.02
N GLU A 81 -5.37 14.59 22.82
CA GLU A 81 -6.00 14.77 21.50
C GLU A 81 -6.40 16.24 21.28
N THR A 82 -5.40 17.10 21.12
CA THR A 82 -5.57 18.53 20.77
C THR A 82 -4.73 18.89 19.54
N ASP A 83 -5.10 19.96 18.83
CA ASP A 83 -4.33 20.44 17.67
C ASP A 83 -2.87 20.77 18.03
N GLU A 84 -2.65 21.31 19.22
CA GLU A 84 -1.32 21.61 19.76
C GLU A 84 -0.48 20.33 19.94
N VAL A 85 -1.05 19.29 20.54
CA VAL A 85 -0.38 18.00 20.71
C VAL A 85 -0.16 17.32 19.36
N ALA A 86 -1.14 17.35 18.47
CA ALA A 86 -1.03 16.80 17.12
C ALA A 86 0.09 17.49 16.32
N HIS A 87 0.24 18.81 16.43
CA HIS A 87 1.33 19.57 15.80
C HIS A 87 2.71 19.15 16.30
N VAL A 88 2.86 18.95 17.63
CA VAL A 88 4.13 18.48 18.22
C VAL A 88 4.45 17.06 17.75
N ARG A 89 3.47 16.14 17.76
CA ARG A 89 3.64 14.76 17.28
C ARG A 89 4.00 14.73 15.79
N ARG A 90 3.34 15.54 14.96
CA ARG A 90 3.66 15.69 13.52
C ARG A 90 5.10 16.14 13.34
N THR A 91 5.51 17.19 14.04
CA THR A 91 6.88 17.73 13.94
C THR A 91 7.92 16.69 14.37
N ALA A 92 7.65 15.92 15.43
CA ALA A 92 8.52 14.81 15.84
C ALA A 92 8.65 13.74 14.74
N LEU A 93 7.55 13.35 14.10
CA LEU A 93 7.55 12.39 12.99
C LEU A 93 8.33 12.91 11.78
N GLU A 94 8.17 14.19 11.43
CA GLU A 94 8.86 14.81 10.30
C GLU A 94 10.38 14.90 10.54
N LEU A 95 10.81 15.13 11.78
CA LEU A 95 12.22 15.04 12.17
C LEU A 95 12.74 13.61 12.08
N LEU A 96 11.97 12.61 12.53
CA LEU A 96 12.36 11.20 12.38
C LEU A 96 12.44 10.77 10.90
N LEU A 97 11.64 11.39 10.04
CA LEU A 97 11.61 11.12 8.60
C LEU A 97 12.72 11.85 7.83
N SER A 98 13.32 12.91 8.38
CA SER A 98 14.35 13.70 7.67
C SER A 98 15.57 12.86 7.31
N ASP A 99 15.94 11.93 8.19
CA ASP A 99 17.09 11.04 8.03
C ASP A 99 16.68 9.64 7.57
N HIS A 100 15.37 9.40 7.39
CA HIS A 100 14.85 8.10 6.98
C HIS A 100 15.13 7.82 5.50
N LEU A 101 16.12 6.99 5.24
CA LEU A 101 16.51 6.54 3.91
C LEU A 101 15.93 5.16 3.59
N GLY A 102 14.83 5.16 2.84
CA GLY A 102 14.20 3.95 2.32
C GLY A 102 12.91 4.25 1.58
N ASP A 103 12.69 3.64 0.41
CA ASP A 103 11.40 3.74 -0.27
C ASP A 103 10.36 2.97 0.55
N CYS A 104 9.22 3.61 0.89
CA CYS A 104 8.11 2.83 1.44
C CYS A 104 7.52 1.92 0.34
N LEU A 105 7.29 2.49 -0.84
CA LEU A 105 6.78 1.81 -2.03
C LEU A 105 7.83 1.86 -3.13
N ALA A 106 8.11 0.74 -3.78
CA ALA A 106 9.15 0.68 -4.82
C ALA A 106 8.83 1.59 -6.03
N PRO A 107 9.84 2.05 -6.79
CA PRO A 107 9.61 2.91 -7.97
C PRO A 107 8.71 2.28 -9.04
N CYS A 108 8.74 0.95 -9.19
CA CYS A 108 7.87 0.23 -10.11
C CYS A 108 6.37 0.38 -9.76
N HIS A 109 6.03 0.61 -8.48
CA HIS A 109 4.68 0.93 -8.03
C HIS A 109 4.19 2.28 -8.57
N PHE A 110 5.04 3.30 -8.51
CA PHE A 110 4.70 4.65 -9.01
C PHE A 110 4.69 4.73 -10.53
N ALA A 111 5.58 3.98 -11.19
CA ALA A 111 5.60 3.91 -12.64
C ALA A 111 4.42 3.12 -13.23
N CYS A 112 3.87 2.16 -12.49
CA CYS A 112 2.67 1.43 -12.90
C CYS A 112 1.42 2.30 -12.70
N PRO A 113 0.63 2.60 -13.76
CA PRO A 113 -0.59 3.39 -13.58
C PRO A 113 -1.63 2.73 -12.66
N ALA A 114 -1.59 1.41 -12.53
CA ALA A 114 -2.45 0.65 -11.65
C ALA A 114 -1.95 0.60 -10.19
N HIS A 115 -0.74 1.12 -9.90
CA HIS A 115 -0.15 1.09 -8.56
C HIS A 115 -0.08 -0.33 -7.96
N MET A 116 0.26 -1.30 -8.79
CA MET A 116 0.40 -2.69 -8.42
C MET A 116 1.55 -2.91 -7.42
N ASP A 117 1.34 -3.77 -6.44
CA ASP A 117 2.39 -4.26 -5.54
C ASP A 117 3.26 -5.34 -6.22
N ILE A 118 4.12 -4.88 -7.12
CA ILE A 118 5.04 -5.72 -7.90
C ILE A 118 6.05 -6.45 -6.99
N PRO A 119 6.69 -5.82 -5.99
CA PRO A 119 7.65 -6.53 -5.14
C PRO A 119 7.03 -7.71 -4.38
N THR A 120 5.81 -7.57 -3.86
CA THR A 120 5.11 -8.68 -3.18
C THR A 120 4.81 -9.81 -4.15
N MET A 121 4.29 -9.51 -5.35
CA MET A 121 4.10 -10.52 -6.39
C MET A 121 5.40 -11.28 -6.71
N LEU A 122 6.52 -10.57 -6.88
CA LEU A 122 7.80 -11.21 -7.21
C LEU A 122 8.30 -12.11 -6.08
N ARG A 123 8.11 -11.72 -4.81
CA ARG A 123 8.44 -12.57 -3.65
C ARG A 123 7.56 -13.82 -3.59
N GLN A 124 6.27 -13.70 -3.90
CA GLN A 124 5.35 -14.84 -3.94
C GLN A 124 5.70 -15.81 -5.06
N ILE A 125 6.09 -15.32 -6.25
CA ILE A 125 6.60 -16.17 -7.34
C ILE A 125 7.87 -16.91 -6.90
N GLN A 126 8.81 -16.23 -6.25
CA GLN A 126 10.04 -16.87 -5.75
C GLN A 126 9.78 -17.99 -4.73
N ARG A 127 8.64 -17.94 -4.06
CA ARG A 127 8.20 -18.94 -3.07
C ARG A 127 7.20 -19.95 -3.65
N GLU A 128 6.97 -19.89 -4.96
CA GLU A 128 6.00 -20.73 -5.68
C GLU A 128 4.55 -20.57 -5.17
N GLU A 129 4.26 -19.45 -4.49
CA GLU A 129 2.94 -19.13 -3.92
C GLU A 129 2.03 -18.47 -4.98
N LEU A 130 1.80 -19.14 -6.11
CA LEU A 130 1.12 -18.55 -7.28
C LEU A 130 -0.32 -18.12 -7.00
N ARG A 131 -1.04 -18.83 -6.10
CA ARG A 131 -2.40 -18.43 -5.67
C ARG A 131 -2.41 -17.11 -4.90
N GLU A 132 -1.39 -16.87 -4.08
CA GLU A 132 -1.23 -15.61 -3.38
C GLU A 132 -0.76 -14.50 -4.33
N ALA A 133 0.11 -14.84 -5.29
CA ALA A 133 0.58 -13.93 -6.33
C ALA A 133 -0.58 -13.39 -7.18
N ILE A 134 -1.51 -14.25 -7.63
CA ILE A 134 -2.68 -13.78 -8.39
C ILE A 134 -3.60 -12.91 -7.54
N GLY A 135 -3.79 -13.23 -6.25
CA GLY A 135 -4.52 -12.38 -5.32
C GLY A 135 -3.90 -10.98 -5.18
N THR A 136 -2.57 -10.91 -5.06
CA THR A 136 -1.82 -9.63 -5.05
C THR A 136 -2.01 -8.85 -6.35
N ILE A 137 -1.92 -9.52 -7.51
CA ILE A 137 -2.12 -8.89 -8.82
C ILE A 137 -3.55 -8.35 -8.96
N LYS A 138 -4.57 -9.19 -8.71
CA LYS A 138 -5.99 -8.87 -8.92
C LYS A 138 -6.51 -7.79 -7.98
N ARG A 139 -5.87 -7.60 -6.82
CA ARG A 139 -6.11 -6.45 -5.94
C ARG A 139 -5.95 -5.11 -6.66
N ASP A 140 -5.00 -5.03 -7.60
CA ASP A 140 -4.66 -3.78 -8.28
C ASP A 140 -4.99 -3.75 -9.78
N ILE A 141 -5.14 -4.91 -10.41
CA ILE A 141 -5.39 -5.05 -11.84
C ILE A 141 -6.51 -6.09 -12.10
N ALA A 142 -7.61 -5.66 -12.71
CA ALA A 142 -8.73 -6.56 -13.07
C ALA A 142 -8.44 -7.48 -14.28
N LEU A 143 -7.56 -7.06 -15.20
CA LEU A 143 -7.25 -7.76 -16.45
C LEU A 143 -5.74 -8.09 -16.60
N PRO A 144 -5.15 -8.85 -15.66
CA PRO A 144 -3.70 -9.09 -15.66
C PRO A 144 -3.19 -9.92 -16.82
N ALA A 145 -3.92 -10.94 -17.30
CA ALA A 145 -3.53 -11.76 -18.43
C ALA A 145 -3.53 -10.92 -19.72
N THR A 146 -4.62 -10.19 -20.00
CA THR A 146 -4.69 -9.22 -21.11
C THR A 146 -3.53 -8.24 -21.06
N LEU A 147 -3.27 -7.62 -19.90
CA LEU A 147 -2.15 -6.70 -19.74
C LEU A 147 -0.78 -7.39 -19.80
N GLY A 148 -0.68 -8.70 -19.75
CA GLY A 148 0.54 -9.45 -20.04
C GLY A 148 0.96 -9.34 -21.50
N TRP A 149 0.00 -9.09 -22.40
CA TRP A 149 0.21 -9.00 -23.84
C TRP A 149 0.35 -7.56 -24.35
N VAL A 150 -0.44 -6.63 -23.83
CA VAL A 150 -0.56 -5.27 -24.40
C VAL A 150 0.08 -4.17 -23.56
N CYS A 151 0.62 -4.47 -22.38
CA CYS A 151 1.19 -3.44 -21.50
C CYS A 151 2.52 -2.90 -22.07
N PRO A 152 2.72 -1.57 -22.12
CA PRO A 152 3.98 -0.95 -22.56
C PRO A 152 5.08 -0.99 -21.49
N ARG A 153 4.91 -1.82 -20.45
CA ARG A 153 5.87 -2.12 -19.38
C ARG A 153 6.44 -0.87 -18.67
N PRO A 154 5.62 0.12 -18.25
CA PRO A 154 6.15 1.34 -17.63
C PRO A 154 6.85 1.06 -16.30
N CYS A 155 6.41 0.04 -15.56
CA CYS A 155 7.08 -0.45 -14.36
C CYS A 155 8.51 -0.94 -14.60
N GLU A 156 8.79 -1.55 -15.75
CA GLU A 156 10.14 -2.00 -16.10
C GLU A 156 11.04 -0.81 -16.44
N LYS A 157 10.50 0.25 -17.06
CA LYS A 157 11.24 1.51 -17.29
C LYS A 157 11.61 2.22 -15.99
N GLY A 158 10.74 2.14 -14.99
CA GLY A 158 10.99 2.69 -13.64
C GLY A 158 11.82 1.78 -12.72
N CYS A 159 12.27 0.61 -13.18
CA CYS A 159 13.01 -0.34 -12.34
C CYS A 159 14.41 0.19 -12.02
N ARG A 160 14.82 0.18 -10.74
CA ARG A 160 16.18 0.58 -10.32
C ARG A 160 17.26 -0.31 -10.93
N ARG A 161 16.92 -1.56 -11.26
CA ARG A 161 17.85 -2.52 -11.85
C ARG A 161 18.39 -2.09 -13.22
N ASN A 162 17.72 -1.19 -13.94
CA ASN A 162 18.22 -0.58 -15.18
C ASN A 162 19.58 0.12 -15.02
N ALA A 163 19.94 0.54 -13.80
CA ALA A 163 21.24 1.15 -13.51
C ALA A 163 22.38 0.13 -13.33
N ALA A 164 22.04 -1.16 -13.15
CA ALA A 164 22.99 -2.26 -13.06
C ALA A 164 23.07 -3.06 -14.38
N ASP A 165 21.92 -3.53 -14.86
CA ASP A 165 21.75 -4.35 -16.06
C ASP A 165 20.30 -4.22 -16.59
N ASP A 166 19.70 -5.30 -17.10
CA ASP A 166 18.31 -5.31 -17.55
C ASP A 166 17.28 -5.35 -16.41
N PRO A 167 16.12 -4.68 -16.56
CA PRO A 167 15.10 -4.67 -15.53
C PRO A 167 14.47 -6.05 -15.35
N VAL A 168 13.80 -6.25 -14.20
CA VAL A 168 13.00 -7.46 -13.97
C VAL A 168 11.89 -7.55 -15.02
N ALA A 169 11.64 -8.74 -15.58
CA ALA A 169 10.60 -9.00 -16.57
C ALA A 169 9.19 -9.03 -15.95
N VAL A 170 8.82 -7.95 -15.26
CA VAL A 170 7.57 -7.82 -14.47
C VAL A 170 6.34 -8.13 -15.31
N CYS A 171 6.28 -7.65 -16.56
CA CYS A 171 5.13 -7.89 -17.41
C CYS A 171 4.96 -9.37 -17.77
N GLY A 172 6.08 -10.05 -18.08
CA GLY A 172 6.12 -11.47 -18.39
C GLY A 172 5.78 -12.35 -17.18
N LEU A 173 6.34 -12.03 -16.01
CA LEU A 173 6.06 -12.74 -14.76
C LEU A 173 4.60 -12.59 -14.32
N LYS A 174 4.01 -11.39 -14.47
CA LYS A 174 2.57 -11.19 -14.23
C LYS A 174 1.73 -12.00 -15.22
N ARG A 175 2.15 -12.09 -16.50
CA ARG A 175 1.46 -12.92 -17.51
C ARG A 175 1.49 -14.39 -17.11
N TYR A 176 2.65 -14.90 -16.70
CA TYR A 176 2.80 -16.27 -16.19
C TYR A 176 1.79 -16.59 -15.09
N VAL A 177 1.74 -15.77 -14.03
CA VAL A 177 0.80 -15.99 -12.92
C VAL A 177 -0.67 -15.92 -13.37
N ALA A 178 -1.01 -14.96 -14.22
CA ALA A 178 -2.38 -14.78 -14.69
C ALA A 178 -2.86 -15.92 -15.61
N GLU A 179 -2.01 -16.38 -16.52
CA GLU A 179 -2.35 -17.49 -17.42
C GLU A 179 -2.36 -18.83 -16.67
N TRP A 180 -1.49 -19.01 -15.66
CA TRP A 180 -1.57 -20.13 -14.73
C TRP A 180 -2.92 -20.17 -13.99
N ASP A 181 -3.37 -19.03 -13.47
CA ASP A 181 -4.65 -18.93 -12.76
C ASP A 181 -5.85 -19.25 -13.66
N LEU A 182 -5.87 -18.72 -14.89
CA LEU A 182 -6.91 -19.01 -15.88
C LEU A 182 -6.92 -20.49 -16.29
N ALA A 183 -5.75 -21.13 -16.37
CA ALA A 183 -5.63 -22.55 -16.72
C ALA A 183 -5.92 -23.52 -15.55
N SER A 184 -6.08 -23.02 -14.32
CA SER A 184 -6.22 -23.85 -13.12
C SER A 184 -7.57 -24.60 -13.00
N GLY A 185 -8.56 -24.24 -13.82
CA GLY A 185 -9.95 -24.73 -13.68
C GLY A 185 -10.75 -24.04 -12.57
N ASP A 186 -10.08 -23.48 -11.56
CA ASP A 186 -10.67 -22.63 -10.52
C ASP A 186 -9.94 -21.27 -10.43
N PRO A 187 -10.11 -20.37 -11.43
CA PRO A 187 -9.46 -19.08 -11.42
C PRO A 187 -9.88 -18.25 -10.22
N TYR A 188 -8.94 -17.49 -9.67
CA TYR A 188 -9.12 -16.68 -8.48
C TYR A 188 -10.26 -15.69 -8.64
N LEU A 189 -11.23 -15.78 -7.72
CA LEU A 189 -12.29 -14.79 -7.53
C LEU A 189 -11.98 -13.97 -6.28
N PRO A 190 -11.92 -12.63 -6.36
CA PRO A 190 -11.73 -11.80 -5.18
C PRO A 190 -12.93 -11.90 -4.22
N PRO A 191 -12.69 -11.73 -2.91
CA PRO A 191 -13.78 -11.63 -1.94
C PRO A 191 -14.64 -10.41 -2.25
N CYS A 192 -15.97 -10.57 -2.18
CA CYS A 192 -16.93 -9.49 -2.34
C CYS A 192 -17.57 -9.15 -0.99
N GLN A 193 -17.75 -7.85 -0.73
CA GLN A 193 -18.54 -7.38 0.39
C GLN A 193 -20.02 -7.80 0.25
N PRO A 194 -20.79 -7.83 1.35
CA PRO A 194 -22.24 -8.03 1.29
C PRO A 194 -22.92 -7.06 0.32
N ASP A 195 -24.04 -7.49 -0.25
CA ASP A 195 -24.84 -6.66 -1.15
C ASP A 195 -25.19 -5.33 -0.48
N SER A 196 -24.77 -4.23 -1.12
CA SER A 196 -25.04 -2.87 -0.66
C SER A 196 -26.50 -2.46 -0.84
N GLY A 197 -27.26 -3.15 -1.70
CA GLY A 197 -28.59 -2.73 -2.17
C GLY A 197 -28.53 -1.75 -3.35
N GLU A 198 -27.38 -1.13 -3.61
CA GLU A 198 -27.18 -0.11 -4.63
C GLU A 198 -26.83 -0.72 -6.00
N THR A 199 -27.26 -0.02 -7.06
CA THR A 199 -27.15 -0.46 -8.46
C THR A 199 -26.36 0.54 -9.30
N VAL A 200 -25.45 0.02 -10.13
CA VAL A 200 -24.59 0.84 -11.00
C VAL A 200 -24.67 0.37 -12.44
N ALA A 201 -25.00 1.29 -13.34
CA ALA A 201 -24.89 1.07 -14.78
C ALA A 201 -23.47 1.44 -15.25
N VAL A 202 -22.81 0.53 -15.97
CA VAL A 202 -21.53 0.80 -16.62
C VAL A 202 -21.73 0.71 -18.12
N VAL A 203 -21.43 1.79 -18.84
CA VAL A 203 -21.65 1.88 -20.29
C VAL A 203 -20.31 1.76 -21.02
N GLY A 204 -20.11 0.64 -21.71
CA GLY A 204 -18.91 0.25 -22.44
C GLY A 204 -18.16 -0.89 -21.74
N ALA A 205 -18.10 -2.07 -22.37
CA ALA A 205 -17.42 -3.26 -21.87
C ALA A 205 -15.95 -3.36 -22.35
N GLY A 206 -15.27 -2.21 -22.45
CA GLY A 206 -13.83 -2.15 -22.65
C GLY A 206 -13.03 -2.30 -21.34
N PRO A 207 -11.70 -2.17 -21.38
CA PRO A 207 -10.84 -2.32 -20.20
C PRO A 207 -11.24 -1.45 -19.00
N THR A 208 -11.71 -0.22 -19.24
CA THR A 208 -12.21 0.67 -18.17
C THR A 208 -13.46 0.10 -17.51
N GLY A 209 -14.48 -0.27 -18.29
CA GLY A 209 -15.76 -0.73 -17.78
C GLY A 209 -15.68 -2.10 -17.13
N LEU A 210 -14.92 -3.02 -17.73
CA LEU A 210 -14.63 -4.33 -17.13
C LEU A 210 -13.90 -4.19 -15.79
N SER A 211 -12.89 -3.31 -15.71
CA SER A 211 -12.19 -3.02 -14.46
C SER A 211 -13.11 -2.40 -13.41
N ALA A 212 -13.94 -1.41 -13.80
CA ALA A 212 -14.89 -0.80 -12.89
C ALA A 212 -15.91 -1.81 -12.36
N ALA A 213 -16.48 -2.64 -13.24
CA ALA A 213 -17.42 -3.70 -12.85
C ALA A 213 -16.80 -4.68 -11.85
N PHE A 214 -15.56 -5.12 -12.11
CA PHE A 214 -14.80 -6.01 -11.23
C PHE A 214 -14.64 -5.44 -9.80
N TYR A 215 -14.34 -4.15 -9.66
CA TYR A 215 -14.17 -3.52 -8.35
C TYR A 215 -15.50 -3.11 -7.69
N LEU A 216 -16.50 -2.67 -8.45
CA LEU A 216 -17.83 -2.38 -7.93
C LEU A 216 -18.50 -3.63 -7.34
N ARG A 217 -18.33 -4.79 -7.98
CA ARG A 217 -18.81 -6.07 -7.44
C ARG A 217 -18.12 -6.45 -6.13
N GLN A 218 -16.80 -6.26 -6.03
CA GLN A 218 -16.07 -6.47 -4.77
C GLN A 218 -16.55 -5.55 -3.65
N LEU A 219 -16.97 -4.33 -3.98
CA LEU A 219 -17.51 -3.35 -3.04
C LEU A 219 -18.98 -3.63 -2.66
N GLY A 220 -19.60 -4.67 -3.24
CA GLY A 220 -20.96 -5.11 -2.90
C GLY A 220 -22.07 -4.48 -3.75
N HIS A 221 -21.75 -3.66 -4.75
CA HIS A 221 -22.76 -3.03 -5.62
C HIS A 221 -23.20 -3.96 -6.74
N ARG A 222 -24.49 -3.93 -7.10
CA ARG A 222 -24.99 -4.63 -8.29
C ARG A 222 -24.57 -3.86 -9.53
N VAL A 223 -24.07 -4.57 -10.55
CA VAL A 223 -23.52 -3.92 -11.75
C VAL A 223 -24.20 -4.48 -12.99
N VAL A 224 -24.69 -3.57 -13.83
CA VAL A 224 -25.16 -3.88 -15.19
C VAL A 224 -24.22 -3.23 -16.19
N LEU A 225 -23.57 -4.04 -17.03
CA LEU A 225 -22.60 -3.63 -18.03
C LEU A 225 -23.25 -3.63 -19.42
N PHE A 226 -23.44 -2.45 -19.98
CA PHE A 226 -24.01 -2.23 -21.30
C PHE A 226 -22.91 -2.12 -22.36
N GLU A 227 -23.03 -2.84 -23.47
CA GLU A 227 -22.07 -2.80 -24.58
C GLU A 227 -22.79 -2.67 -25.91
N ALA A 228 -22.29 -1.80 -26.79
CA ALA A 228 -22.86 -1.59 -28.11
C ALA A 228 -22.57 -2.76 -29.06
N ALA A 229 -21.42 -3.40 -28.92
CA ALA A 229 -21.06 -4.61 -29.65
C ALA A 229 -21.74 -5.86 -29.09
N ASP A 230 -21.63 -6.96 -29.83
CA ASP A 230 -22.11 -8.29 -29.45
C ASP A 230 -21.26 -8.94 -28.35
N ARG A 231 -20.02 -8.48 -28.15
CA ARG A 231 -19.06 -9.05 -27.20
C ARG A 231 -18.30 -7.98 -26.42
N ALA A 232 -17.94 -8.29 -25.17
CA ALA A 232 -17.08 -7.47 -24.33
C ALA A 232 -15.61 -7.53 -24.76
N GLY A 233 -14.82 -6.51 -24.39
CA GLY A 233 -13.38 -6.41 -24.66
C GLY A 233 -12.96 -5.07 -25.26
N GLY A 234 -13.93 -4.31 -25.78
CA GLY A 234 -13.71 -2.97 -26.36
C GLY A 234 -12.54 -2.94 -27.35
N ARG A 235 -11.66 -1.95 -27.23
CA ARG A 235 -10.52 -1.81 -28.15
C ARG A 235 -9.56 -3.01 -28.14
N VAL A 236 -9.43 -3.73 -27.03
CA VAL A 236 -8.51 -4.88 -26.97
C VAL A 236 -8.97 -5.99 -27.92
N ARG A 237 -10.30 -6.15 -28.07
CA ARG A 237 -10.89 -7.08 -29.04
C ARG A 237 -10.99 -6.49 -30.44
N PHE A 238 -11.61 -5.33 -30.57
CA PHE A 238 -12.10 -4.83 -31.86
C PHE A 238 -11.15 -3.86 -32.57
N ARG A 239 -10.26 -3.20 -31.83
CA ARG A 239 -9.35 -2.16 -32.35
C ARG A 239 -7.99 -2.24 -31.63
N PRO A 240 -7.27 -3.37 -31.76
CA PRO A 240 -6.01 -3.58 -31.05
C PRO A 240 -5.00 -2.47 -31.38
N ASP A 241 -4.15 -2.12 -30.41
CA ASP A 241 -3.19 -1.03 -30.57
C ASP A 241 -2.12 -1.41 -31.61
N PRO A 242 -1.85 -0.57 -32.63
CA PRO A 242 -0.81 -0.84 -33.63
C PRO A 242 0.55 -1.05 -32.95
N GLY A 243 1.22 -2.17 -33.23
CA GLY A 243 2.53 -2.51 -32.66
C GLY A 243 2.50 -3.21 -31.30
N GLY A 244 1.32 -3.45 -30.71
CA GLY A 244 1.18 -4.35 -29.56
C GLY A 244 1.04 -5.81 -29.98
N SER A 245 1.44 -6.74 -29.11
CA SER A 245 1.13 -8.17 -29.33
C SER A 245 -0.38 -8.37 -29.20
N PRO A 246 -1.05 -9.00 -30.20
CA PRO A 246 -2.47 -9.26 -30.10
C PRO A 246 -2.74 -10.18 -28.92
N VAL A 247 -3.86 -9.92 -28.22
CA VAL A 247 -4.30 -10.79 -27.12
C VAL A 247 -5.00 -12.00 -27.74
N PRO A 248 -4.60 -13.24 -27.39
CA PRO A 248 -5.36 -14.43 -27.78
C PRO A 248 -6.82 -14.34 -27.34
N ALA A 249 -7.75 -14.65 -28.24
CA ALA A 249 -9.18 -14.47 -28.01
C ALA A 249 -9.69 -15.31 -26.83
N ASP A 250 -9.20 -16.55 -26.72
CA ASP A 250 -9.47 -17.48 -25.63
C ASP A 250 -9.01 -16.94 -24.26
N ILE A 251 -7.82 -16.32 -24.20
CA ILE A 251 -7.33 -15.68 -22.97
C ILE A 251 -8.19 -14.48 -22.58
N LEU A 252 -8.55 -13.63 -23.55
CA LEU A 252 -9.42 -12.48 -23.30
C LEU A 252 -10.81 -12.91 -22.84
N ASP A 253 -11.40 -13.92 -23.49
CA ASP A 253 -12.71 -14.47 -23.15
C ASP A 253 -12.70 -15.07 -21.75
N ALA A 254 -11.71 -15.93 -21.43
CA ALA A 254 -11.59 -16.54 -20.11
C ALA A 254 -11.43 -15.50 -18.99
N GLU A 255 -10.66 -14.44 -19.23
CA GLU A 255 -10.46 -13.38 -18.24
C GLU A 255 -11.72 -12.53 -18.02
N ILE A 256 -12.48 -12.26 -19.09
CA ILE A 256 -13.79 -11.57 -19.00
C ILE A 256 -14.81 -12.44 -18.26
N ASP A 257 -14.83 -13.75 -18.52
CA ASP A 257 -15.74 -14.68 -17.86
C ASP A 257 -15.53 -14.71 -16.33
N VAL A 258 -14.28 -14.58 -15.86
CA VAL A 258 -13.99 -14.43 -14.42
C VAL A 258 -14.67 -13.18 -13.84
N ILE A 259 -14.71 -12.07 -14.57
CA ILE A 259 -15.40 -10.85 -14.13
C ILE A 259 -16.91 -11.09 -14.08
N PHE A 260 -17.49 -11.75 -15.09
CA PHE A 260 -18.91 -12.06 -15.12
C PHE A 260 -19.33 -13.04 -14.02
N ARG A 261 -18.46 -13.99 -13.65
CA ARG A 261 -18.66 -14.89 -12.49
C ARG A 261 -18.81 -14.17 -11.14
N LEU A 262 -18.45 -12.89 -11.04
CA LEU A 262 -18.73 -12.07 -9.86
C LEU A 262 -20.19 -11.58 -9.78
N GLY A 263 -21.03 -11.94 -10.75
CA GLY A 263 -22.43 -11.52 -10.83
C GLY A 263 -22.61 -10.16 -11.51
N VAL A 264 -21.76 -9.86 -12.50
CA VAL A 264 -21.98 -8.70 -13.39
C VAL A 264 -23.02 -9.11 -14.43
N GLU A 265 -24.13 -8.37 -14.52
CA GLU A 265 -25.10 -8.56 -15.59
C GLU A 265 -24.56 -7.92 -16.87
N PHE A 266 -24.45 -8.69 -17.95
CA PHE A 266 -23.94 -8.20 -19.25
C PHE A 266 -25.08 -8.03 -20.25
N ARG A 267 -25.20 -6.83 -20.84
CA ARG A 267 -26.18 -6.48 -21.87
C ARG A 267 -25.47 -6.07 -23.16
N PRO A 268 -25.18 -7.03 -24.07
CA PRO A 268 -24.60 -6.73 -25.37
C PRO A 268 -25.61 -6.06 -26.30
N CYS A 269 -25.16 -5.58 -27.46
CA CYS A 269 -25.98 -4.95 -28.49
C CYS A 269 -26.88 -3.80 -27.97
N THR A 270 -26.46 -3.12 -26.91
CA THR A 270 -27.21 -2.05 -26.24
C THR A 270 -26.43 -0.74 -26.31
N PRO A 271 -26.43 -0.05 -27.46
CA PRO A 271 -25.72 1.21 -27.62
C PRO A 271 -26.35 2.33 -26.79
N LEU A 272 -25.52 3.23 -26.26
CA LEU A 272 -25.97 4.51 -25.71
C LEU A 272 -26.30 5.47 -26.86
N VAL A 273 -27.53 5.97 -26.88
CA VAL A 273 -28.08 6.78 -27.98
C VAL A 273 -28.81 8.04 -27.46
N PRO A 274 -29.02 9.05 -28.32
CA PRO A 274 -29.90 10.18 -28.03
C PRO A 274 -31.38 9.74 -27.88
N PRO A 275 -32.23 10.56 -27.23
CA PRO A 275 -33.67 10.30 -27.16
C PRO A 275 -34.31 10.15 -28.55
N GLY A 276 -35.11 9.10 -28.72
CA GLY A 276 -35.83 8.82 -29.98
C GLY A 276 -35.11 7.86 -30.94
N GLU A 277 -33.90 7.42 -30.61
CA GLU A 277 -33.18 6.38 -31.35
C GLU A 277 -33.31 5.00 -30.69
N ASN A 278 -32.99 3.94 -31.44
CA ASN A 278 -33.04 2.57 -30.94
C ASN A 278 -31.78 2.25 -30.10
N GLY A 279 -31.93 2.23 -28.78
CA GLY A 279 -30.86 1.95 -27.83
C GLY A 279 -31.27 2.36 -26.41
N ILE A 280 -30.28 2.48 -25.52
CA ILE A 280 -30.51 3.01 -24.16
C ILE A 280 -30.13 4.49 -24.12
N THR A 281 -30.91 5.31 -23.43
CA THR A 281 -30.60 6.73 -23.24
C THR A 281 -29.95 6.98 -21.88
N LEU A 282 -29.21 8.08 -21.76
CA LEU A 282 -28.60 8.47 -20.48
C LEU A 282 -29.66 8.77 -19.40
N ALA A 283 -30.78 9.38 -19.80
CA ALA A 283 -31.87 9.70 -18.88
C ALA A 283 -32.53 8.43 -18.30
N GLU A 284 -32.71 7.38 -19.10
CA GLU A 284 -33.22 6.09 -18.62
C GLU A 284 -32.26 5.43 -17.64
N LEU A 285 -30.95 5.51 -17.90
CA LEU A 285 -29.94 5.00 -16.98
C LEU A 285 -29.95 5.77 -15.66
N GLN A 286 -29.96 7.10 -15.68
CA GLN A 286 -30.00 7.92 -14.46
C GLN A 286 -31.26 7.70 -13.63
N LYS A 287 -32.38 7.36 -14.28
CA LYS A 287 -33.64 7.04 -13.58
C LYS A 287 -33.66 5.64 -12.98
N SER A 288 -32.95 4.68 -13.59
CA SER A 288 -33.06 3.25 -13.26
C SER A 288 -31.93 2.75 -12.37
N TYR A 289 -30.85 3.52 -12.20
CA TYR A 289 -29.66 3.13 -11.47
C TYR A 289 -29.20 4.25 -10.53
N ASP A 290 -28.60 3.87 -9.40
CA ASP A 290 -28.17 4.81 -8.35
C ASP A 290 -26.92 5.61 -8.76
N ALA A 291 -26.13 5.07 -9.69
CA ALA A 291 -25.03 5.74 -10.37
C ALA A 291 -24.79 5.20 -11.78
N VAL A 292 -24.20 6.04 -12.66
CA VAL A 292 -23.83 5.66 -14.03
C VAL A 292 -22.35 5.95 -14.28
N LEU A 293 -21.62 4.97 -14.84
CA LEU A 293 -20.25 5.15 -15.33
C LEU A 293 -20.19 5.09 -16.86
N LEU A 294 -19.72 6.17 -17.47
CA LEU A 294 -19.45 6.26 -18.90
C LEU A 294 -18.01 5.82 -19.19
N ALA A 295 -17.87 4.60 -19.73
CA ALA A 295 -16.63 3.95 -20.12
C ALA A 295 -16.55 3.76 -21.65
N LEU A 296 -17.05 4.74 -22.41
CA LEU A 296 -17.32 4.68 -23.85
C LEU A 296 -16.07 4.58 -24.74
N GLY A 297 -14.85 4.65 -24.18
CA GLY A 297 -13.64 4.87 -24.96
C GLY A 297 -13.60 6.27 -25.59
N GLU A 298 -12.67 6.48 -26.52
CA GLU A 298 -12.56 7.76 -27.23
C GLU A 298 -13.77 8.00 -28.13
N GLN A 299 -14.38 9.18 -28.01
CA GLN A 299 -15.56 9.59 -28.77
C GLN A 299 -15.30 10.92 -29.46
N MET A 300 -15.97 11.12 -30.60
CA MET A 300 -15.94 12.40 -31.30
C MET A 300 -16.81 13.43 -30.56
N PRO A 301 -16.40 14.72 -30.50
CA PRO A 301 -17.15 15.77 -29.82
C PRO A 301 -18.63 15.83 -30.23
N GLU A 302 -18.92 15.72 -31.53
CA GLU A 302 -20.27 15.81 -32.09
C GLU A 302 -21.18 14.71 -31.54
N ARG A 303 -20.63 13.51 -31.31
CA ARG A 303 -21.38 12.40 -30.70
C ARG A 303 -21.67 12.67 -29.22
N LEU A 304 -20.74 13.28 -28.49
CA LEU A 304 -20.97 13.64 -27.09
C LEU A 304 -22.03 14.75 -26.98
N GLU A 305 -22.04 15.70 -27.91
CA GLU A 305 -23.09 16.73 -28.02
C GLU A 305 -24.46 16.12 -28.25
N GLN A 306 -24.59 15.18 -29.19
CA GLN A 306 -25.84 14.47 -29.46
C GLN A 306 -26.37 13.70 -28.25
N LEU A 307 -25.46 13.13 -27.45
CA LEU A 307 -25.80 12.42 -26.21
C LEU A 307 -26.08 13.37 -25.02
N GLY A 308 -25.91 14.69 -25.20
CA GLY A 308 -26.06 15.67 -24.12
C GLY A 308 -24.99 15.57 -23.03
N ILE A 309 -23.80 15.02 -23.35
CA ILE A 309 -22.72 14.82 -22.40
C ILE A 309 -21.74 16.00 -22.45
N PRO A 310 -21.53 16.73 -21.33
CA PRO A 310 -20.55 17.81 -21.27
C PRO A 310 -19.14 17.32 -21.60
N HIS A 311 -18.46 18.00 -22.51
CA HIS A 311 -17.16 17.56 -23.01
C HIS A 311 -16.19 18.73 -23.26
N THR A 312 -14.94 18.36 -23.47
CA THR A 312 -13.84 19.22 -23.92
C THR A 312 -13.24 18.62 -25.19
N PRO A 313 -12.31 19.32 -25.88
CA PRO A 313 -11.59 18.72 -27.01
C PRO A 313 -10.82 17.43 -26.68
N ARG A 314 -10.61 17.11 -25.39
CA ARG A 314 -9.89 15.90 -24.95
C ARG A 314 -10.81 14.74 -24.54
N GLY A 315 -12.13 14.94 -24.51
CA GLY A 315 -13.12 13.97 -24.04
C GLY A 315 -14.10 14.55 -23.03
N ILE A 316 -14.88 13.68 -22.37
CA ILE A 316 -15.92 14.04 -21.39
C ILE A 316 -15.33 14.87 -20.25
N THR A 317 -16.04 15.94 -19.88
CA THR A 317 -15.66 16.84 -18.78
C THR A 317 -15.85 16.13 -17.45
N VAL A 318 -14.79 16.06 -16.64
CA VAL A 318 -14.82 15.47 -15.30
C VAL A 318 -13.96 16.25 -14.31
N ASN A 319 -14.30 16.14 -13.03
CA ASN A 319 -13.34 16.34 -11.96
C ASN A 319 -12.27 15.22 -12.03
N ARG A 320 -10.99 15.59 -12.10
CA ARG A 320 -9.89 14.62 -12.31
C ARG A 320 -9.58 13.74 -11.10
N GLU A 321 -9.97 14.17 -9.91
CA GLU A 321 -9.75 13.44 -8.66
C GLU A 321 -10.92 12.51 -8.34
N THR A 322 -12.15 12.92 -8.69
CA THR A 322 -13.38 12.19 -8.34
C THR A 322 -14.07 11.49 -9.51
N PHE A 323 -13.63 11.73 -10.76
CA PHE A 323 -14.23 11.21 -12.00
C PHE A 323 -15.70 11.64 -12.23
N GLN A 324 -16.26 12.52 -11.40
CA GLN A 324 -17.61 13.03 -11.55
C GLN A 324 -17.70 13.95 -12.77
N THR A 325 -18.74 13.75 -13.57
CA THR A 325 -19.15 14.70 -14.60
C THR A 325 -20.02 15.80 -13.98
N PRO A 326 -20.35 16.87 -14.72
CA PRO A 326 -21.37 17.84 -14.28
C PRO A 326 -22.80 17.28 -14.20
N LEU A 327 -23.06 16.08 -14.71
CA LEU A 327 -24.38 15.46 -14.68
C LEU A 327 -24.58 14.69 -13.36
N ASP A 328 -25.80 14.75 -12.82
CA ASP A 328 -26.13 14.15 -11.54
C ASP A 328 -25.89 12.64 -11.53
N ARG A 329 -25.10 12.17 -10.55
CA ARG A 329 -24.73 10.75 -10.35
C ARG A 329 -24.04 10.07 -11.54
N VAL A 330 -23.49 10.85 -12.49
CA VAL A 330 -22.77 10.32 -13.67
C VAL A 330 -21.27 10.56 -13.54
N PHE A 331 -20.51 9.49 -13.77
CA PHE A 331 -19.05 9.47 -13.79
C PHE A 331 -18.54 9.13 -15.19
N ALA A 332 -17.31 9.51 -15.52
CA ALA A 332 -16.66 9.08 -16.75
C ALA A 332 -15.17 8.79 -16.52
N ALA A 333 -14.64 7.76 -17.20
CA ALA A 333 -13.29 7.28 -16.93
C ALA A 333 -12.57 6.70 -18.16
N GLY A 334 -11.25 6.51 -18.02
CA GLY A 334 -10.40 5.92 -19.06
C GLY A 334 -10.30 6.80 -20.29
N ASN A 335 -10.33 6.19 -21.48
CA ASN A 335 -10.16 6.93 -22.74
C ASN A 335 -11.34 7.88 -23.04
N ALA A 336 -12.48 7.76 -22.37
CA ALA A 336 -13.62 8.66 -22.56
C ALA A 336 -13.34 10.10 -22.12
N ILE A 337 -12.37 10.30 -21.21
CA ILE A 337 -12.05 11.62 -20.63
C ILE A 337 -10.71 12.20 -21.13
N ARG A 338 -9.94 11.45 -21.93
CA ARG A 338 -8.58 11.84 -22.35
C ARG A 338 -8.12 11.33 -23.72
N GLY A 339 -9.03 10.77 -24.52
CA GLY A 339 -8.71 10.14 -25.79
C GLY A 339 -7.87 8.86 -25.66
N ARG A 340 -7.17 8.47 -26.72
CA ARG A 340 -6.41 7.21 -26.78
C ARG A 340 -5.23 7.18 -25.80
N GLY A 341 -5.35 6.39 -24.73
CA GLY A 341 -4.30 6.18 -23.72
C GLY A 341 -3.81 4.72 -23.62
N LEU A 342 -3.04 4.41 -22.57
CA LEU A 342 -2.54 3.06 -22.27
C LEU A 342 -3.65 2.16 -21.71
N VAL A 343 -3.69 0.88 -22.10
CA VAL A 343 -4.70 -0.08 -21.59
C VAL A 343 -4.63 -0.21 -20.06
N VAL A 344 -3.42 -0.28 -19.50
CA VAL A 344 -3.20 -0.33 -18.04
C VAL A 344 -3.73 0.91 -17.33
N ARG A 345 -3.68 2.09 -17.98
CA ARG A 345 -4.27 3.32 -17.42
C ARG A 345 -5.79 3.28 -17.47
N SER A 346 -6.38 2.76 -18.55
CA SER A 346 -7.82 2.54 -18.64
C SER A 346 -8.32 1.63 -17.51
N CYS A 347 -7.63 0.52 -17.24
CA CYS A 347 -7.95 -0.35 -16.10
C CYS A 347 -7.81 0.37 -14.75
N ALA A 348 -6.74 1.16 -14.58
CA ALA A 348 -6.53 1.93 -13.36
C ALA A 348 -7.61 2.98 -13.12
N ASP A 349 -8.02 3.71 -14.15
CA ASP A 349 -9.12 4.68 -14.05
C ASP A 349 -10.45 3.99 -13.71
N GLY A 350 -10.71 2.80 -14.26
CA GLY A 350 -11.89 1.99 -13.89
C GLY A 350 -11.91 1.62 -12.41
N LYS A 351 -10.75 1.23 -11.84
CA LYS A 351 -10.59 0.96 -10.39
C LYS A 351 -10.86 2.20 -9.54
N LEU A 352 -10.31 3.35 -9.95
CA LEU A 352 -10.47 4.59 -9.20
C LEU A 352 -11.91 5.12 -9.28
N ALA A 353 -12.53 5.06 -10.47
CA ALA A 353 -13.92 5.45 -10.65
C ALA A 353 -14.86 4.57 -9.82
N ALA A 354 -14.64 3.25 -9.76
CA ALA A 354 -15.41 2.35 -8.91
C ALA A 354 -15.39 2.77 -7.42
N ARG A 355 -14.22 3.17 -6.91
CA ARG A 355 -14.08 3.68 -5.53
C ARG A 355 -14.79 5.01 -5.32
N CYS A 356 -14.75 5.91 -6.31
CA CYS A 356 -15.43 7.20 -6.24
C CYS A 356 -16.96 7.03 -6.25
N ILE A 357 -17.46 6.08 -7.05
CA ILE A 357 -18.88 5.70 -7.07
C ILE A 357 -19.29 5.11 -5.71
N ASP A 358 -18.51 4.18 -5.15
CA ASP A 358 -18.78 3.62 -3.81
C ASP A 358 -18.83 4.69 -2.71
N GLN A 359 -17.93 5.69 -2.74
CA GLN A 359 -18.00 6.85 -1.84
C GLN A 359 -19.32 7.61 -1.98
N LEU A 360 -19.76 7.90 -3.21
CA LEU A 360 -21.03 8.56 -3.44
C LEU A 360 -22.19 7.75 -2.85
N LEU A 361 -22.25 6.46 -3.14
CA LEU A 361 -23.36 5.60 -2.76
C LEU A 361 -23.42 5.35 -1.24
N ARG A 362 -22.27 5.24 -0.57
CA ARG A 362 -22.22 4.96 0.88
C ARG A 362 -22.19 6.21 1.76
N LEU A 363 -21.55 7.27 1.30
CA LEU A 363 -21.28 8.48 2.11
C LEU A 363 -22.07 9.70 1.62
N GLY A 364 -22.72 9.63 0.46
CA GLY A 364 -23.42 10.76 -0.16
C GLY A 364 -22.49 11.84 -0.71
N ARG A 365 -21.17 11.64 -0.68
CA ARG A 365 -20.15 12.59 -1.16
C ARG A 365 -18.92 11.86 -1.70
N VAL A 366 -18.18 12.53 -2.58
CA VAL A 366 -16.95 11.98 -3.18
C VAL A 366 -15.77 12.85 -2.82
N GLU A 367 -14.75 12.26 -2.22
CA GLU A 367 -13.51 12.92 -1.80
C GLU A 367 -12.33 12.54 -2.70
N GLY A 368 -12.49 11.52 -3.55
CA GLY A 368 -11.43 10.95 -4.36
C GLY A 368 -10.64 9.88 -3.62
N VAL A 369 -9.62 9.33 -4.29
CA VAL A 369 -8.77 8.27 -3.72
C VAL A 369 -7.45 8.91 -3.28
N PRO A 370 -7.14 8.99 -1.97
CA PRO A 370 -5.93 9.66 -1.50
C PRO A 370 -4.68 8.92 -1.98
N GLU A 371 -3.61 9.68 -2.24
CA GLU A 371 -2.31 9.09 -2.54
C GLU A 371 -1.78 8.31 -1.34
N LYS A 372 -1.11 7.18 -1.62
CA LYS A 372 -0.46 6.39 -0.56
C LYS A 372 0.77 7.15 -0.06
N PHE A 373 0.86 7.37 1.25
CA PHE A 373 2.07 7.87 1.89
C PHE A 373 3.28 6.99 1.53
N SER A 374 4.36 7.65 1.11
CA SER A 374 5.65 7.03 0.84
C SER A 374 6.78 8.02 1.02
N VAL A 375 7.81 7.60 1.76
CA VAL A 375 9.17 8.15 1.62
C VAL A 375 9.76 7.64 0.31
N ARG A 376 10.58 8.46 -0.35
CA ARG A 376 11.24 8.12 -1.61
C ARG A 376 12.72 8.50 -1.52
N MET A 377 13.61 7.56 -1.77
CA MET A 377 15.06 7.79 -1.78
C MET A 377 15.52 8.65 -2.96
N GLY A 378 14.70 8.78 -4.00
CA GLY A 378 15.09 9.43 -5.25
C GLY A 378 16.06 8.58 -6.08
N ARG A 379 16.90 9.25 -6.87
CA ARG A 379 17.92 8.62 -7.73
C ARG A 379 19.07 8.10 -6.87
N LEU A 380 19.50 6.86 -7.14
CA LEU A 380 20.66 6.27 -6.50
C LEU A 380 21.92 6.42 -7.32
N GLU A 381 23.05 6.44 -6.61
CA GLU A 381 24.39 6.26 -7.15
C GLU A 381 24.67 4.80 -7.49
N LYS A 382 25.74 4.55 -8.25
CA LYS A 382 26.08 3.21 -8.73
C LYS A 382 26.39 2.26 -7.56
N GLU A 383 27.13 2.75 -6.57
CA GLU A 383 27.54 1.99 -5.38
C GLU A 383 26.32 1.57 -4.55
N GLU A 384 25.28 2.41 -4.50
CA GLU A 384 24.04 2.09 -3.79
C GLU A 384 23.19 1.05 -4.53
N ILE A 385 23.23 1.07 -5.87
CA ILE A 385 22.63 0.04 -6.70
C ILE A 385 23.37 -1.29 -6.52
N GLU A 386 24.69 -1.28 -6.43
CA GLU A 386 25.51 -2.45 -6.13
C GLU A 386 25.15 -3.05 -4.76
N GLN A 387 24.91 -2.23 -3.74
CA GLN A 387 24.42 -2.71 -2.44
C GLN A 387 23.06 -3.41 -2.53
N LEU A 388 22.10 -2.83 -3.26
CA LEU A 388 20.80 -3.49 -3.49
C LEU A 388 20.95 -4.80 -4.27
N ALA A 389 21.88 -4.86 -5.23
CA ALA A 389 22.13 -6.05 -6.04
C ALA A 389 22.60 -7.25 -5.20
N THR A 390 23.19 -7.03 -4.02
CA THR A 390 23.56 -8.11 -3.09
C THR A 390 22.37 -8.92 -2.57
N LEU A 391 21.15 -8.35 -2.66
CA LEU A 391 19.90 -9.00 -2.27
C LEU A 391 19.26 -9.79 -3.41
N ALA A 392 19.79 -9.69 -4.63
CA ALA A 392 19.18 -10.20 -5.86
C ALA A 392 20.03 -11.28 -6.51
N ALA A 393 19.39 -12.15 -7.30
CA ALA A 393 20.09 -13.12 -8.12
C ALA A 393 20.89 -12.42 -9.25
N PRO A 394 22.21 -12.71 -9.39
CA PRO A 394 23.08 -12.15 -10.42
C PRO A 394 23.02 -12.95 -11.74
N ILE A 395 21.82 -13.36 -12.14
CA ILE A 395 21.58 -14.03 -13.43
C ILE A 395 21.36 -12.98 -14.54
N PRO A 396 21.33 -13.32 -15.83
CA PRO A 396 20.86 -12.44 -16.91
C PRO A 396 19.33 -12.42 -17.05
N ARG A 397 18.78 -11.42 -17.75
CA ARG A 397 17.34 -11.37 -18.05
C ARG A 397 17.06 -12.36 -19.17
N THR A 398 16.10 -13.24 -18.93
CA THR A 398 15.65 -14.23 -19.90
C THR A 398 14.13 -14.26 -19.88
N GLU A 399 13.50 -14.21 -21.05
CA GLU A 399 12.07 -14.43 -21.24
C GLU A 399 11.88 -15.60 -22.22
N PRO A 400 10.78 -16.37 -22.11
CA PRO A 400 10.46 -17.36 -23.12
C PRO A 400 10.24 -16.68 -24.49
N PRO A 401 10.45 -17.40 -25.60
CA PRO A 401 10.15 -16.88 -26.92
C PRO A 401 8.71 -16.32 -27.04
N PRO A 402 8.45 -15.34 -27.92
CA PRO A 402 7.11 -14.83 -28.13
C PRO A 402 6.10 -15.95 -28.39
N GLY A 403 5.00 -15.97 -27.63
CA GLY A 403 3.96 -17.00 -27.71
C GLY A 403 4.24 -18.29 -26.93
N ALA A 404 5.47 -18.52 -26.45
CA ALA A 404 5.78 -19.66 -25.59
C ALA A 404 5.31 -19.41 -24.14
N ARG A 405 4.98 -20.50 -23.45
CA ARG A 405 4.62 -20.49 -22.03
C ARG A 405 5.86 -20.27 -21.17
N TRP A 406 5.65 -19.67 -20.01
CA TRP A 406 6.68 -19.57 -18.99
C TRP A 406 6.83 -20.92 -18.29
N ASP A 407 8.08 -21.34 -18.15
CA ASP A 407 8.48 -22.42 -17.27
C ASP A 407 8.57 -21.90 -15.81
N GLU A 408 8.26 -22.76 -14.84
CA GLU A 408 8.22 -22.39 -13.41
C GLU A 408 9.60 -22.03 -12.86
N ASP A 409 10.61 -22.86 -13.13
CA ASP A 409 12.00 -22.59 -12.71
C ASP A 409 12.49 -21.28 -13.33
N LEU A 410 12.20 -21.06 -14.63
CA LEU A 410 12.51 -19.79 -15.27
C LEU A 410 11.82 -18.61 -14.57
N ALA A 411 10.54 -18.73 -14.24
CA ALA A 411 9.79 -17.67 -13.59
C ALA A 411 10.34 -17.35 -12.18
N VAL A 412 10.63 -18.38 -11.37
CA VAL A 412 11.24 -18.26 -10.04
C VAL A 412 12.58 -17.53 -10.13
N HIS A 413 13.48 -17.99 -11.01
CA HIS A 413 14.78 -17.36 -11.20
C HIS A 413 14.67 -15.90 -11.67
N GLN A 414 13.80 -15.62 -12.65
CA GLN A 414 13.63 -14.26 -13.16
C GLN A 414 12.95 -13.34 -12.13
N ALA A 415 12.11 -13.86 -11.24
CA ALA A 415 11.55 -13.10 -10.12
C ALA A 415 12.62 -12.78 -9.06
N ALA A 416 13.57 -13.68 -8.83
CA ALA A 416 14.73 -13.48 -7.94
C ALA A 416 15.69 -12.39 -8.42
N ARG A 417 15.50 -11.85 -9.65
CA ARG A 417 16.21 -10.65 -10.10
C ARG A 417 15.78 -9.36 -9.37
N CYS A 418 14.70 -9.38 -8.57
CA CYS A 418 14.25 -8.20 -7.86
C CYS A 418 15.34 -7.63 -6.94
N LEU A 419 15.58 -6.32 -7.00
CA LEU A 419 16.51 -5.64 -6.08
C LEU A 419 15.96 -5.43 -4.67
N HIS A 420 14.69 -5.80 -4.42
CA HIS A 420 14.02 -5.60 -3.12
C HIS A 420 14.15 -4.18 -2.57
N CYS A 421 13.97 -3.18 -3.45
CA CYS A 421 14.07 -1.77 -3.10
C CYS A 421 12.84 -1.20 -2.38
N ASP A 422 11.79 -2.00 -2.15
CA ASP A 422 10.64 -1.64 -1.31
C ASP A 422 10.91 -1.82 0.20
N CYS A 423 10.04 -1.28 1.03
CA CYS A 423 10.12 -1.46 2.48
C CYS A 423 9.53 -2.82 2.90
N ARG A 424 10.38 -3.69 3.46
CA ARG A 424 10.00 -4.99 4.04
C ARG A 424 9.08 -4.91 5.26
N ALA A 425 8.95 -3.74 5.86
CA ALA A 425 8.05 -3.49 6.97
C ALA A 425 6.76 -2.78 6.56
N LEU A 426 6.46 -2.60 5.26
CA LEU A 426 5.27 -1.87 4.81
C LEU A 426 3.96 -2.24 5.55
N PRO A 427 3.62 -3.52 5.80
CA PRO A 427 2.40 -3.86 6.55
C PRO A 427 2.46 -3.55 8.06
N HIS A 428 3.65 -3.33 8.63
CA HIS A 428 3.90 -3.27 10.08
C HIS A 428 4.82 -2.11 10.51
N CYS A 429 4.97 -1.08 9.66
CA CYS A 429 5.81 0.08 9.92
C CYS A 429 5.00 1.14 10.67
N ARG A 430 5.24 1.21 11.99
CA ARG A 430 4.54 2.13 12.89
C ARG A 430 4.90 3.59 12.62
N LEU A 431 6.14 3.86 12.16
CA LEU A 431 6.54 5.21 11.77
C LEU A 431 5.65 5.71 10.61
N ARG A 432 5.45 4.87 9.59
CA ARG A 432 4.58 5.18 8.46
C ARG A 432 3.12 5.33 8.88
N GLU A 433 2.62 4.45 9.73
CA GLU A 433 1.25 4.51 10.25
C GLU A 433 0.98 5.85 10.95
N TYR A 434 1.86 6.25 11.87
CA TYR A 434 1.70 7.51 12.58
C TYR A 434 1.96 8.73 11.68
N ALA A 435 2.89 8.63 10.71
CA ALA A 435 3.07 9.69 9.71
C ALA A 435 1.79 9.94 8.90
N ILE A 436 1.06 8.89 8.53
CA ILE A 436 -0.25 9.01 7.89
C ILE A 436 -1.27 9.64 8.85
N ARG A 437 -1.39 9.11 10.08
CA ARG A 437 -2.36 9.59 11.09
C ARG A 437 -2.22 11.09 11.36
N TYR A 438 -1.00 11.57 11.46
CA TYR A 438 -0.71 12.98 11.76
C TYR A 438 -0.42 13.84 10.53
N GLN A 439 -0.58 13.30 9.31
CA GLN A 439 -0.32 13.99 8.05
C GLN A 439 1.07 14.63 8.00
N ALA A 440 2.09 13.88 8.42
CA ALA A 440 3.48 14.32 8.38
C ALA A 440 3.98 14.42 6.94
N ASP A 441 4.67 15.51 6.60
CA ASP A 441 5.37 15.63 5.32
C ASP A 441 6.82 15.12 5.47
N PRO A 442 7.19 13.98 4.83
CA PRO A 442 8.55 13.45 4.90
C PRO A 442 9.59 14.38 4.27
N ASN A 443 9.17 15.43 3.55
CA ASN A 443 10.06 16.41 2.92
C ASN A 443 10.14 17.75 3.67
N ARG A 444 9.47 17.92 4.82
CA ARG A 444 9.46 19.18 5.57
C ARG A 444 10.86 19.61 5.98
N PHE A 445 11.65 18.68 6.51
CA PHE A 445 13.04 18.89 6.89
C PHE A 445 13.94 18.15 5.91
N ARG A 446 14.64 18.88 5.05
CA ARG A 446 15.59 18.30 4.08
C ARG A 446 17.02 18.52 4.55
N GLY A 447 17.71 17.43 4.85
CA GLY A 447 19.14 17.39 5.06
C GLY A 447 19.90 16.90 3.83
N GLU A 448 21.22 16.80 3.95
CA GLU A 448 22.03 16.03 3.00
C GLU A 448 21.67 14.55 3.11
N ARG A 449 21.45 13.90 1.97
CA ARG A 449 21.01 12.50 1.94
C ARG A 449 22.19 11.59 2.25
N ALA A 450 22.06 10.76 3.29
CA ALA A 450 23.00 9.67 3.54
C ALA A 450 23.03 8.67 2.37
N LYS A 451 24.16 7.98 2.21
CA LYS A 451 24.28 6.88 1.25
C LYS A 451 23.55 5.64 1.78
N LEU A 452 22.90 4.91 0.87
CA LEU A 452 22.24 3.66 1.19
C LEU A 452 23.24 2.63 1.69
N GLU A 453 22.97 2.09 2.87
CA GLU A 453 23.70 0.98 3.46
C GLU A 453 22.75 -0.20 3.74
N ILE A 454 23.12 -1.39 3.27
CA ILE A 454 22.40 -2.64 3.49
C ILE A 454 23.40 -3.69 3.98
N ILE A 455 23.18 -4.15 5.21
CA ILE A 455 23.96 -5.20 5.85
C ILE A 455 23.11 -6.47 5.85
N ALA A 456 23.23 -7.25 4.78
CA ALA A 456 22.58 -8.55 4.66
C ALA A 456 23.51 -9.66 5.15
N ARG A 457 22.96 -10.64 5.85
CA ARG A 457 23.76 -11.73 6.41
C ARG A 457 23.25 -13.13 6.02
N PRO A 458 24.09 -14.19 6.09
CA PRO A 458 23.69 -15.55 5.74
C PRO A 458 22.53 -16.10 6.57
N SER A 459 22.37 -15.65 7.81
CA SER A 459 21.21 -15.96 8.66
C SER A 459 19.87 -15.43 8.13
N GLY A 460 19.87 -14.63 7.08
CA GLY A 460 18.68 -13.97 6.54
C GLY A 460 18.37 -12.62 7.18
N ILE A 461 19.09 -12.24 8.26
CA ILE A 461 18.95 -10.93 8.90
C ILE A 461 19.48 -9.83 7.97
N ILE A 462 18.69 -8.77 7.81
CA ILE A 462 19.04 -7.57 7.07
C ILE A 462 18.94 -6.38 8.02
N TYR A 463 20.01 -5.58 8.07
CA TYR A 463 20.01 -4.29 8.73
C TYR A 463 20.22 -3.17 7.71
N GLU A 464 19.30 -2.21 7.71
CA GLU A 464 19.32 -1.00 6.89
C GLU A 464 19.40 0.22 7.82
N PRO A 465 20.62 0.70 8.16
CA PRO A 465 20.82 1.78 9.13
C PRO A 465 20.04 3.05 8.77
N GLY A 466 19.89 3.35 7.49
CA GLY A 466 19.13 4.50 7.00
C GLY A 466 17.65 4.50 7.38
N LYS A 467 17.07 3.35 7.75
CA LYS A 467 15.67 3.27 8.23
C LYS A 467 15.59 3.36 9.76
N CYS A 468 16.72 3.38 10.47
CA CYS A 468 16.76 3.31 11.93
C CYS A 468 16.48 4.67 12.55
N ILE A 469 15.44 4.75 13.38
CA ILE A 469 15.09 5.97 14.15
C ILE A 469 15.75 6.01 15.54
N LEU A 470 16.80 5.20 15.76
CA LEU A 470 17.54 5.14 17.02
C LEU A 470 16.64 4.94 18.26
N CYS A 471 15.57 4.15 18.12
CA CYS A 471 14.57 3.98 19.16
C CYS A 471 15.04 3.19 20.39
N GLY A 472 16.21 2.55 20.33
CA GLY A 472 16.80 1.79 21.44
C GLY A 472 16.12 0.47 21.81
N LEU A 473 14.97 0.13 21.23
CA LEU A 473 14.23 -1.09 21.60
C LEU A 473 15.05 -2.37 21.44
N CYS A 474 15.85 -2.46 20.38
CA CYS A 474 16.70 -3.61 20.14
C CYS A 474 17.81 -3.74 21.19
N VAL A 475 18.38 -2.61 21.65
CA VAL A 475 19.37 -2.57 22.74
C VAL A 475 18.73 -3.08 24.03
N GLU A 476 17.59 -2.49 24.42
CA GLU A 476 16.85 -2.85 25.64
C GLU A 476 16.47 -4.34 25.69
N VAL A 477 16.00 -4.90 24.57
CA VAL A 477 15.66 -6.33 24.49
C VAL A 477 16.90 -7.20 24.65
N THR A 478 17.99 -6.89 23.96
CA THR A 478 19.23 -7.68 24.08
C THR A 478 19.86 -7.56 25.47
N GLU A 479 19.79 -6.39 26.10
CA GLU A 479 20.29 -6.17 27.46
C GLU A 479 19.45 -6.92 28.50
N ALA A 480 18.12 -6.84 28.41
CA ALA A 480 17.23 -7.56 29.34
C ALA A 480 17.37 -9.09 29.22
N ALA A 481 17.62 -9.58 28.01
CA ALA A 481 17.92 -10.99 27.76
C ALA A 481 19.35 -11.40 28.19
N ARG A 482 20.18 -10.44 28.62
CA ARG A 482 21.60 -10.65 28.97
C ARG A 482 22.38 -11.31 27.83
N ALA A 483 22.10 -10.89 26.59
CA ALA A 483 22.83 -11.36 25.42
C ALA A 483 24.34 -11.09 25.61
N PRO A 484 25.24 -12.04 25.32
CA PRO A 484 26.68 -11.87 25.56
C PRO A 484 27.31 -10.66 24.84
N LEU A 485 26.80 -10.33 23.65
CA LEU A 485 27.19 -9.16 22.86
C LEU A 485 26.05 -8.15 22.77
N GLY A 486 24.88 -8.58 22.27
CA GLY A 486 23.73 -7.70 22.06
C GLY A 486 23.98 -6.57 21.07
N LEU A 487 23.04 -5.62 21.01
CA LEU A 487 23.18 -4.40 20.22
C LEU A 487 23.40 -3.21 21.14
N THR A 488 24.07 -2.17 20.64
CA THR A 488 24.31 -0.93 21.40
C THR A 488 24.36 0.31 20.51
N PHE A 489 24.38 1.48 21.13
CA PHE A 489 24.66 2.74 20.46
C PHE A 489 26.18 2.90 20.30
N ILE A 490 26.62 3.10 19.07
CA ILE A 490 28.03 3.32 18.71
C ILE A 490 28.16 4.73 18.15
N GLY A 491 29.23 5.43 18.53
CA GLY A 491 29.48 6.81 18.10
C GLY A 491 28.95 7.86 19.08
N ARG A 492 29.02 9.13 18.70
CA ARG A 492 28.52 10.29 19.48
C ARG A 492 28.01 11.37 18.54
N GLY A 493 27.04 12.17 18.99
CA GLY A 493 26.47 13.24 18.19
C GLY A 493 25.72 12.72 16.95
N PHE A 494 26.00 13.30 15.79
CA PHE A 494 25.38 12.92 14.52
C PHE A 494 25.85 11.57 13.98
N ASP A 495 26.96 11.03 14.49
CA ASP A 495 27.51 9.74 14.07
C ASP A 495 26.95 8.55 14.86
N VAL A 496 25.93 8.77 15.70
CA VAL A 496 25.32 7.71 16.51
C VAL A 496 24.58 6.73 15.61
N ARG A 497 24.91 5.45 15.75
CA ARG A 497 24.22 4.35 15.07
C ARG A 497 24.00 3.17 16.00
N ILE A 498 23.00 2.35 15.70
CA ILE A 498 22.90 1.01 16.28
C ILE A 498 23.93 0.11 15.61
N GLY A 499 24.69 -0.65 16.41
CA GLY A 499 25.62 -1.65 15.92
C GLY A 499 25.97 -2.69 16.97
N VAL A 500 26.88 -3.60 16.59
CA VAL A 500 27.37 -4.68 17.45
C VAL A 500 28.69 -4.24 18.09
N PRO A 501 28.89 -4.46 19.40
CA PRO A 501 30.17 -4.20 20.06
C PRO A 501 31.35 -4.88 19.35
N PHE A 502 32.52 -4.22 19.36
CA PHE A 502 33.78 -4.74 18.81
C PHE A 502 33.72 -5.12 17.32
N ASN A 503 32.80 -4.53 16.54
CA ASN A 503 32.60 -4.82 15.12
C ASN A 503 32.31 -6.31 14.81
N ARG A 504 31.66 -7.00 15.75
CA ARG A 504 31.17 -8.38 15.57
C ARG A 504 29.93 -8.42 14.65
N THR A 505 29.46 -9.60 14.28
CA THR A 505 28.32 -9.75 13.35
C THR A 505 26.96 -9.68 14.04
N LEU A 506 25.90 -9.44 13.26
CA LEU A 506 24.52 -9.45 13.79
C LEU A 506 24.10 -10.84 14.28
N GLU A 507 24.58 -11.91 13.64
CA GLU A 507 24.37 -13.29 14.12
C GLU A 507 24.91 -13.49 15.53
N GLU A 508 26.15 -13.07 15.76
CA GLU A 508 26.81 -13.21 17.05
C GLU A 508 26.13 -12.37 18.13
N ALA A 509 25.58 -11.21 17.73
CA ALA A 509 24.88 -10.30 18.62
C ALA A 509 23.50 -10.80 19.05
N LEU A 510 22.75 -11.35 18.09
CA LEU A 510 21.32 -11.63 18.25
C LEU A 510 21.03 -13.09 18.58
N GLY A 511 21.72 -14.05 17.94
CA GLY A 511 21.43 -15.48 18.10
C GLY A 511 19.92 -15.77 18.06
N ASP A 512 19.41 -16.44 19.09
CA ASP A 512 18.00 -16.81 19.24
C ASP A 512 17.04 -15.61 19.45
N LEU A 513 17.56 -14.41 19.71
CA LEU A 513 16.77 -13.18 19.87
C LEU A 513 16.43 -12.50 18.55
N ALA A 514 16.97 -12.97 17.42
CA ALA A 514 16.83 -12.32 16.12
C ALA A 514 15.37 -12.05 15.75
N GLU A 515 14.50 -13.05 15.87
CA GLU A 515 13.08 -12.91 15.53
C GLU A 515 12.39 -11.84 16.39
N GLN A 516 12.61 -11.89 17.70
CA GLN A 516 12.04 -10.92 18.64
C GLN A 516 12.52 -9.50 18.34
N VAL A 517 13.84 -9.32 18.13
CA VAL A 517 14.45 -8.01 17.85
C VAL A 517 13.97 -7.43 16.52
N VAL A 518 13.82 -8.26 15.49
CA VAL A 518 13.25 -7.85 14.20
C VAL A 518 11.77 -7.46 14.35
N ALA A 519 10.98 -8.25 15.09
CA ALA A 519 9.55 -7.99 15.29
C ALA A 519 9.29 -6.64 16.00
N ILE A 520 10.11 -6.27 16.98
CA ILE A 520 9.95 -5.01 17.73
C ILE A 520 10.42 -3.77 16.96
N CYS A 521 11.22 -3.91 15.90
CA CYS A 521 11.76 -2.78 15.15
C CYS A 521 10.63 -1.94 14.52
N PRO A 522 10.41 -0.67 14.91
CA PRO A 522 9.21 0.07 14.52
C PRO A 522 9.17 0.51 13.05
N THR A 523 10.32 0.53 12.35
CA THR A 523 10.46 1.05 10.99
C THR A 523 10.81 0.01 9.93
N GLY A 524 11.30 -1.16 10.34
CA GLY A 524 11.89 -2.16 9.45
C GLY A 524 13.36 -1.96 9.14
N ALA A 525 14.08 -1.16 9.93
CA ALA A 525 15.54 -1.10 9.84
C ALA A 525 16.18 -2.48 10.06
N LEU A 526 15.62 -3.28 10.96
CA LEU A 526 15.90 -4.70 11.08
C LEU A 526 14.74 -5.48 10.46
N SER A 527 15.06 -6.40 9.55
CA SER A 527 14.09 -7.26 8.85
C SER A 527 14.73 -8.60 8.49
N PHE A 528 13.92 -9.60 8.15
CA PHE A 528 14.41 -10.78 7.43
C PHE A 528 14.24 -10.59 5.92
N ARG A 529 14.88 -11.44 5.11
CA ARG A 529 14.71 -11.43 3.65
C ARG A 529 13.24 -11.51 3.24
N GLU A 530 12.47 -12.33 3.94
CA GLU A 530 11.05 -12.62 3.72
C GLU A 530 10.14 -11.47 4.14
N GLY A 531 10.61 -10.58 5.01
CA GLY A 531 9.83 -9.49 5.57
C GLY A 531 10.05 -9.32 7.07
N LYS A 532 9.28 -8.41 7.67
CA LYS A 532 9.22 -8.26 9.12
C LYS A 532 8.11 -9.19 9.68
N PRO A 533 8.40 -10.05 10.66
CA PRO A 533 7.37 -10.87 11.28
C PRO A 533 6.39 -9.96 12.06
N PRO A 534 5.12 -10.37 12.17
CA PRO A 534 4.19 -9.70 13.07
C PRO A 534 4.74 -9.73 14.49
N LEU A 535 4.38 -8.70 15.28
CA LEU A 535 4.75 -8.65 16.67
C LEU A 535 3.92 -9.65 17.47
N HIS A 536 4.35 -10.91 17.47
CA HIS A 536 4.00 -11.88 18.50
C HIS A 536 5.10 -11.81 19.56
N LEU A 537 4.75 -11.55 20.82
CA LEU A 537 5.71 -11.56 21.92
C LEU A 537 5.45 -12.78 22.79
N PRO A 538 6.12 -13.93 22.55
CA PRO A 538 5.97 -15.13 23.37
C PRO A 538 6.63 -14.99 24.76
N VAL A 539 7.60 -14.08 24.89
CA VAL A 539 8.48 -13.97 26.07
C VAL A 539 7.85 -13.20 27.25
N LEU A 540 6.60 -12.75 27.14
CA LEU A 540 5.89 -12.07 28.23
C LEU A 540 4.85 -12.94 28.95
N ASN A 541 4.61 -14.17 28.50
CA ASN A 541 3.71 -15.10 29.19
C ASN A 541 4.42 -15.96 30.25
N THR A 542 5.75 -16.11 30.21
CA THR A 542 6.49 -16.95 31.18
C THR A 542 6.86 -16.25 32.49
N VAL A 543 6.58 -14.94 32.62
CA VAL A 543 6.78 -14.19 33.88
C VAL A 543 5.45 -13.91 34.61
N ARG A 544 4.31 -14.26 34.03
CA ARG A 544 3.00 -14.20 34.71
C ARG A 544 2.72 -15.43 35.59
N ASP A 545 3.31 -16.59 35.30
CA ASP A 545 3.08 -17.83 36.06
C ASP A 545 4.12 -18.12 37.16
N ALA A 546 5.00 -17.16 37.48
CA ALA A 546 6.02 -17.32 38.53
C ALA A 546 5.77 -16.47 39.80
N ARG A 547 4.64 -15.78 39.91
CA ARG A 547 4.23 -15.07 41.13
C ARG A 547 2.72 -15.11 41.36
N GLY A 548 2.27 -16.17 42.05
CA GLY A 548 0.98 -16.24 42.76
C GLY A 548 -0.09 -16.98 42.00
#